data_AF-A0A9Q0XSA3-F1
#
_entry.id   AF-A0A9Q0XSA3-F1
#
_cell.length_a   1.000
_cell.length_b   1.000
_cell.length_c   1.000
_cell.angle_alpha   90.00
_cell.angle_beta   90.00
_cell.angle_gamma   90.00
#
_symmetry.space_group_name_H-M   'P 1'
#
loop_
_entity.id
_entity.type
_entity.pdbx_description
1 polymer ?
#
loop_
_entity_poly.entity_id
_entity_poly.type
_entity_poly.pdbx_seq_one_letter_code
_entity_poly.pdbx_strand_id
1 'polypeptide(L)' 'YFTISHDIAKSGKAHTLGEKLILPAIEEVLKSVLRKPAYDILKRIPLSNNIVQGRIDEMSHVLESFL' A
#
# COMPACT_ATOMS: atom_id res chain seq x y z
N TYR A 1 4.02 10.72 -0.51
CA TYR A 1 2.76 10.08 -0.07
C TYR A 1 2.49 8.72 -0.74
N PHE A 2 3.51 8.06 -1.32
CA PHE A 2 3.37 6.79 -2.06
C PHE A 2 4.34 5.69 -1.60
N THR A 3 5.04 5.86 -0.49
CA THR A 3 6.25 5.07 -0.16
C THR A 3 6.00 3.56 -0.23
N ILE A 4 4.91 3.06 0.37
CA ILE A 4 4.60 1.62 0.35
C ILE A 4 4.22 1.13 -1.06
N SER A 5 3.39 1.86 -1.80
CA SER A 5 3.02 1.46 -3.18
C SER A 5 4.24 1.45 -4.11
N HIS A 6 5.11 2.45 -3.97
CA HIS A 6 6.39 2.52 -4.67
C HIS A 6 7.33 1.38 -4.27
N ASP A 7 7.44 1.04 -2.98
CA ASP A 7 8.29 -0.04 -2.50
C ASP A 7 7.81 -1.41 -3.01
N ILE A 8 6.48 -1.63 -3.08
CA ILE A 8 5.90 -2.82 -3.70
C ILE A 8 6.34 -2.91 -5.18
N ALA A 9 6.19 -1.83 -5.95
CA ALA A 9 6.57 -1.80 -7.35
C ALA A 9 8.07 -2.04 -7.56
N LYS A 10 8.92 -1.32 -6.80
CA LYS A 10 10.37 -1.43 -6.86
C LYS A 10 10.88 -2.83 -6.49
N SER A 11 10.16 -3.54 -5.63
CA SER A 11 10.48 -4.92 -5.26
C SER A 11 10.10 -5.96 -6.33
N GLY A 12 9.43 -5.55 -7.42
CA GLY A 12 8.96 -6.44 -8.49
C GLY A 12 7.86 -7.41 -8.05
N LYS A 13 7.14 -7.08 -6.96
CA LYS A 13 6.10 -7.94 -6.41
C LYS A 13 4.72 -7.52 -6.89
N ALA A 14 3.74 -8.40 -6.73
CA ALA A 14 2.35 -8.11 -7.08
C ALA A 14 1.80 -6.93 -6.26
N HIS A 15 1.11 -6.00 -6.91
CA HIS A 15 0.41 -4.89 -6.25
C HIS A 15 -0.60 -5.36 -5.18
N THR A 16 -1.05 -6.61 -5.27
CA THR A 16 -1.95 -7.23 -4.30
C THR A 16 -1.38 -7.43 -2.89
N LEU A 17 -0.07 -7.25 -2.70
CA LEU A 17 0.58 -7.35 -1.39
C LEU A 17 0.05 -6.34 -0.37
N GLY A 18 -0.35 -5.15 -0.82
CA GLY A 18 -0.91 -4.11 0.04
C GLY A 18 -2.08 -4.65 0.85
N GLU A 19 -3.05 -5.25 0.16
CA GLU A 19 -4.27 -5.77 0.76
C GLU A 19 -4.08 -7.15 1.40
N LYS A 20 -3.33 -8.05 0.75
CA LYS A 20 -3.19 -9.45 1.20
C LYS A 20 -2.23 -9.65 2.38
N LEU A 21 -1.28 -8.75 2.59
CA LEU A 21 -0.23 -8.95 3.60
C LEU A 21 0.00 -7.71 4.47
N ILE A 22 0.15 -6.53 3.85
CA ILE A 22 0.56 -5.34 4.59
C ILE A 22 -0.58 -4.84 5.49
N LEU A 23 -1.81 -4.75 4.99
CA LEU A 23 -2.96 -4.36 5.81
C LEU A 23 -3.19 -5.33 6.99
N PRO A 24 -3.17 -6.67 6.81
CA PRO A 24 -3.21 -7.62 7.94
C PRO A 24 -2.06 -7.45 8.94
N ALA A 25 -0.83 -7.20 8.47
CA ALA A 25 0.31 -6.99 9.36
C ALA A 25 0.15 -5.72 10.20
N ILE A 26 -0.34 -4.64 9.60
CA ILE A 26 -0.64 -3.39 10.31
C ILE A 26 -1.78 -3.62 11.32
N GLU A 27 -2.81 -4.38 10.93
CA GLU A 27 -3.91 -4.74 11.83
C GLU A 27 -3.41 -5.49 13.08
N GLU A 28 -2.54 -6.47 12.88
CA GLU A 28 -1.94 -7.24 13.96
C GLU A 28 -1.17 -6.32 14.92
N VAL A 29 -0.29 -5.46 14.42
CA VAL A 29 0.46 -4.50 15.24
C VAL A 29 -0.47 -3.55 16.00
N LEU A 30 -1.53 -3.05 15.36
CA LEU A 30 -2.50 -2.17 16.00
C LEU A 30 -3.21 -2.87 17.16
N LYS A 31 -3.60 -4.13 16.99
CA LYS A 31 -4.34 -4.91 18.00
C LYS A 31 -3.43 -5.44 19.12
N SER A 32 -2.33 -6.11 18.78
CA SER A 32 -1.52 -6.84 19.76
C SER A 32 -0.46 -5.98 20.43
N VAL A 33 0.21 -5.12 19.68
CA VAL A 33 1.30 -4.26 20.19
C VAL A 33 0.74 -2.97 20.78
N LEU A 34 -0.07 -2.26 19.98
CA LEU A 34 -0.53 -0.92 20.34
C LEU A 34 -1.84 -0.91 21.13
N ARG A 35 -2.57 -2.03 21.16
CA ARG A 35 -3.90 -2.18 21.80
C ARG A 35 -4.86 -1.05 21.39
N LYS A 36 -4.90 -0.73 20.10
CA LYS A 36 -5.72 0.31 19.48
C LYS A 36 -6.78 -0.29 18.54
N PRO A 37 -7.93 0.38 18.36
CA PRO A 37 -8.91 -0.02 17.36
C PRO A 37 -8.30 0.12 15.95
N ALA A 38 -8.31 -0.98 15.19
CA ALA A 38 -7.65 -1.04 13.89
C ALA A 38 -8.51 -0.53 12.73
N TYR A 39 -9.82 -0.76 12.78
CA TYR A 39 -10.74 -0.56 11.66
C TYR A 39 -10.68 0.85 11.04
N ASP A 40 -10.83 1.89 11.85
CA ASP A 40 -10.84 3.28 11.37
C ASP A 40 -9.47 3.74 10.86
N ILE A 41 -8.39 3.14 11.37
CA ILE A 41 -7.03 3.42 10.92
C ILE A 41 -6.79 2.75 9.57
N LEU A 42 -7.09 1.46 9.45
CA LEU A 42 -6.87 0.68 8.22
C LEU A 42 -7.63 1.26 7.03
N LYS A 43 -8.87 1.73 7.22
CA LYS A 43 -9.66 2.39 6.17
C LYS A 43 -9.01 3.66 5.59
N ARG A 44 -8.16 4.32 6.36
CA ARG A 44 -7.45 5.55 5.92
C ARG A 44 -6.15 5.22 5.20
N ILE A 45 -5.73 3.96 5.17
CA ILE A 45 -4.49 3.52 4.52
C ILE A 45 -4.79 3.17 3.07
N PRO A 46 -4.26 3.93 2.09
CA PRO A 46 -4.53 3.73 0.67
C PRO A 46 -3.72 2.57 0.09
N LEU A 47 -4.04 1.34 0.52
CA LEU A 47 -3.35 0.09 0.13
C LEU A 47 -4.27 -0.97 -0.47
N SER A 48 -5.54 -0.64 -0.76
CA SER A 48 -6.38 -1.53 -1.54
C SER A 48 -5.80 -1.74 -2.93
N ASN A 49 -6.03 -2.91 -3.53
CA ASN A 49 -5.37 -3.34 -4.76
C ASN A 49 -5.52 -2.31 -5.90
N ASN A 50 -6.72 -1.74 -6.05
CA ASN A 50 -7.00 -0.71 -7.06
C ASN A 50 -6.22 0.59 -6.83
N ILE A 51 -6.02 1.00 -5.59
CA ILE A 51 -5.25 2.20 -5.26
C ILE A 51 -3.76 1.97 -5.46
N VAL A 52 -3.24 0.80 -5.04
CA VAL A 52 -1.84 0.46 -5.27
C VAL A 52 -1.54 0.38 -6.76
N GLN A 53 -2.40 -0.27 -7.55
CA GLN A 53 -2.24 -0.34 -9.00
C GLN A 53 -2.27 1.06 -9.64
N GLY A 54 -3.29 1.87 -9.35
CA GLY A 54 -3.40 3.22 -9.93
C GLY A 54 -2.22 4.12 -9.61
N ARG A 55 -1.63 3.99 -8.42
CA ARG A 55 -0.40 4.71 -8.04
C ARG A 55 0.83 4.24 -8.80
N ILE A 56 0.93 2.94 -9.05
CA ILE A 56 2.04 2.36 -9.84
C ILE A 56 1.93 2.84 -11.30
N ASP A 57 0.71 2.85 -11.85
CA ASP A 57 0.44 3.34 -13.20
C ASP A 57 0.78 4.84 -13.33
N GLU A 58 0.36 5.66 -12.37
CA GLU A 58 0.71 7.09 -12.30
C GLU A 58 2.23 7.30 -12.30
N MET A 59 2.97 6.52 -11.50
CA MET A 59 4.42 6.58 -11.45
C MET A 59 5.10 6.15 -12.75
N SER A 60 4.53 5.18 -13.47
CA SER A 60 5.01 4.76 -14.80
C SER A 60 4.85 5.89 -15.82
N HIS A 61 3.68 6.53 -15.85
CA HIS A 61 3.41 7.63 -16.78
C HIS A 61 4.28 8.86 -16.52
N VAL A 62 4.62 9.13 -15.26
CA VAL A 62 5.60 10.18 -14.93
C VAL A 62 6.94 9.89 -15.62
N LEU A 63 7.44 8.64 -15.56
CA LEU A 63 8.71 8.28 -16.21
C LEU A 63 8.63 8.40 -17.74
N GLU A 64 7.51 7.99 -18.35
CA GLU A 64 7.27 8.08 -19.79
C GLU A 64 7.20 9.53 -20.29
N SER A 65 6.71 10.47 -19.47
CA SER A 65 6.63 11.89 -19.82
C SER A 65 7.98 12.63 -19.84
N PHE A 66 9.04 12.00 -19.32
CA PHE A 66 10.41 12.52 -19.31
C PHE A 66 11.33 11.86 -20.35
N LEU A 67 10.77 10.98 -21.20
CA LEU A 67 11.42 10.35 -22.36
C LEU A 67 10.93 10.99 -23.66
#